data_AF-A0A2D0LHZ2-F1
#
_entry.id   AF-A0A2D0LHZ2-F1
#
_cell.length_a   1.000
_cell.length_b   1.000
_cell.length_c   1.000
_cell.angle_alpha   90.00
_cell.angle_beta   90.00
_cell.angle_gamma   90.00
#
_symmetry.space_group_name_H-M   'P 1'
#
loop_
_entity.id
_entity.type
_entity.pdbx_description
1 polymer ?
#
loop_
_entity_poly.entity_id
_entity_poly.type
_entity_poly.pdbx_seq_one_letter_code
_entity_poly.pdbx_strand_id
1 'polypeptide(L)' 'MTESTTAEQVKLLDENILQDIKDIISSASKLIDGILYTLRDNNVISAESVQIATTCIDELVNAVLKILDKIFKVSE' A
#
# COMPACT_ATOMS: atom_id res chain seq x y z
N MET A 1 38.65 12.54 -0.07
CA MET A 1 37.61 11.65 -0.62
C MET A 1 36.63 11.32 0.50
N THR A 2 35.64 12.18 0.78
CA THR A 2 34.70 11.94 1.92
C THR A 2 33.32 12.56 1.75
N GLU A 3 32.97 13.13 0.58
CA GLU A 3 31.65 13.80 0.41
C GLU A 3 30.60 12.92 -0.30
N SER A 4 30.96 11.74 -0.80
CA SER A 4 30.04 10.88 -1.57
C SER A 4 29.06 10.09 -0.70
N THR A 5 29.41 9.78 0.55
CA THR A 5 28.69 8.80 1.37
C THR A 5 27.35 9.32 1.92
N THR A 6 27.21 10.61 2.16
CA THR A 6 26.00 11.18 2.78
C THR A 6 24.86 11.35 1.78
N ALA A 7 25.16 11.71 0.53
CA ALA A 7 24.15 11.90 -0.51
C ALA A 7 23.57 10.55 -1.02
N GLU A 8 24.42 9.52 -1.15
CA GLU A 8 23.99 8.16 -1.51
C GLU A 8 23.16 7.50 -0.39
N GLN A 9 23.52 7.70 0.88
CA GLN A 9 22.76 7.15 2.01
C GLN A 9 21.39 7.81 2.19
N VAL A 10 21.25 9.11 1.91
CA VAL A 10 19.97 9.82 1.98
C VAL A 10 19.03 9.39 0.83
N LYS A 11 19.55 9.12 -0.38
CA LYS A 11 18.74 8.56 -1.49
C LYS A 11 18.29 7.11 -1.23
N LEU A 12 19.14 6.26 -0.66
CA LEU A 12 18.81 4.87 -0.30
C LEU A 12 17.79 4.76 0.85
N LEU A 13 17.68 5.78 1.70
CA LEU A 13 16.66 5.84 2.75
C LEU A 13 15.24 6.03 2.19
N ASP A 14 15.08 6.69 1.04
CA ASP A 14 13.75 6.96 0.45
C ASP A 14 13.13 5.74 -0.25
N GLU A 15 13.91 4.92 -0.96
CA GLU A 15 13.37 3.76 -1.70
C GLU A 15 12.98 2.60 -0.80
N ASN A 16 13.75 2.33 0.26
CA ASN A 16 13.42 1.29 1.23
C ASN A 16 12.15 1.65 2.02
N ILE A 17 12.01 2.92 2.42
CA ILE A 17 10.79 3.41 3.08
C ILE A 17 9.59 3.33 2.14
N LEU A 18 9.75 3.70 0.86
CA LEU A 18 8.69 3.56 -0.14
C LEU A 18 8.24 2.10 -0.28
N GLN A 19 9.20 1.17 -0.33
CA GLN A 19 8.90 -0.26 -0.43
C GLN A 19 8.20 -0.77 0.82
N ASP A 20 8.68 -0.42 2.02
CA ASP A 20 8.04 -0.79 3.29
C ASP A 20 6.58 -0.31 3.36
N ILE A 21 6.32 0.93 2.92
CA ILE A 21 4.95 1.47 2.87
C ILE A 21 4.09 0.67 1.88
N LYS A 22 4.63 0.35 0.68
CA LYS A 22 3.92 -0.47 -0.32
C LYS A 22 3.58 -1.86 0.23
N ASP A 23 4.50 -2.47 0.96
CA ASP A 23 4.32 -3.80 1.56
C ASP A 23 3.29 -3.77 2.69
N ILE A 24 3.28 -2.72 3.53
CA ILE A 24 2.28 -2.51 4.57
C ILE A 24 0.88 -2.37 3.95
N ILE A 25 0.73 -1.54 2.92
CA ILE A 25 -0.55 -1.33 2.25
C ILE A 25 -1.05 -2.63 1.62
N SER A 26 -0.18 -3.36 0.91
CA SER A 26 -0.54 -4.65 0.31
C SER A 26 -0.95 -5.69 1.36
N SER A 27 -0.22 -5.74 2.48
CA SER A 27 -0.52 -6.65 3.59
C SER A 27 -1.85 -6.31 4.25
N ALA A 28 -2.11 -5.04 4.50
CA ALA A 28 -3.38 -4.57 5.05
C ALA A 28 -4.57 -4.90 4.13
N SER A 29 -4.44 -4.67 2.82
CA SER A 29 -5.46 -5.02 1.84
C SER A 29 -5.83 -6.51 1.90
N LYS A 30 -4.81 -7.39 1.89
CA LYS A 30 -5.01 -8.84 1.98
C LYS A 30 -5.69 -9.28 3.27
N LEU A 31 -5.33 -8.66 4.40
CA LEU A 31 -5.97 -8.94 5.68
C LEU A 31 -7.44 -8.54 5.68
N ILE A 32 -7.76 -7.36 5.12
CA ILE A 32 -9.15 -6.90 5.03
C ILE A 32 -9.96 -7.82 4.12
N ASP A 33 -9.43 -8.21 2.96
CA ASP A 33 -10.09 -9.19 2.08
C ASP A 33 -10.35 -10.52 2.81
N GLY A 34 -9.36 -11.02 3.57
CA GLY A 34 -9.52 -12.22 4.39
C GLY A 34 -10.66 -12.10 5.42
N ILE A 35 -10.78 -10.93 6.07
CA ILE A 35 -11.88 -10.64 7.00
C ILE A 35 -13.22 -10.61 6.25
N LEU A 36 -13.30 -9.91 5.11
CA LEU A 36 -14.52 -9.81 4.31
C LEU A 36 -15.02 -11.19 3.85
N TYR A 37 -14.11 -12.04 3.36
CA TYR A 37 -14.46 -13.40 2.97
C TYR A 37 -14.89 -14.25 4.18
N THR A 38 -14.22 -14.10 5.32
CA THR A 38 -14.64 -14.77 6.56
C THR A 38 -16.04 -14.35 6.99
N LEU A 39 -16.35 -13.05 6.95
CA LEU A 39 -17.68 -12.53 7.30
C LEU A 39 -18.75 -13.03 6.34
N ARG A 40 -18.45 -13.10 5.04
CA ARG A 40 -19.35 -13.66 4.02
C ARG A 40 -19.60 -15.14 4.25
N ASP A 41 -18.55 -15.93 4.49
CA ASP A 41 -18.64 -17.38 4.67
C ASP A 41 -19.42 -17.75 5.95
N ASN A 42 -19.40 -16.86 6.95
CA ASN A 42 -20.24 -16.95 8.16
C ASN A 42 -21.64 -16.33 7.97
N ASN A 43 -22.05 -15.96 6.75
CA ASN A 43 -23.33 -15.33 6.41
C ASN A 43 -23.63 -14.02 7.16
N VAL A 44 -22.59 -13.30 7.60
CA VAL A 44 -22.73 -12.01 8.29
C VAL A 44 -22.99 -10.88 7.29
N ILE A 45 -22.38 -10.96 6.11
CA ILE A 45 -22.54 -9.99 5.02
C ILE A 45 -22.80 -10.70 3.69
N SER A 46 -23.41 -9.98 2.74
CA SER A 46 -23.68 -10.53 1.40
C SER A 46 -22.43 -10.52 0.51
N ALA A 47 -22.45 -11.33 -0.56
CA ALA A 47 -21.41 -11.29 -1.58
C ALA A 47 -21.29 -9.91 -2.27
N GLU A 48 -22.41 -9.21 -2.43
CA GLU A 48 -22.44 -7.85 -2.97
C GLU A 48 -21.73 -6.87 -2.03
N SER A 49 -21.93 -6.98 -0.71
CA SER A 49 -21.21 -6.15 0.27
C SER A 49 -19.70 -6.39 0.23
N VAL A 50 -19.26 -7.65 0.06
CA VAL A 50 -17.83 -7.96 -0.16
C VAL A 50 -17.32 -7.29 -1.42
N GLN A 51 -18.04 -7.41 -2.54
CA GLN A 51 -17.62 -6.83 -3.81
C GLN A 51 -17.48 -5.30 -3.73
N ILE A 52 -18.43 -4.61 -3.11
CA ILE A 52 -18.37 -3.16 -2.88
C ILE A 52 -17.16 -2.80 -2.01
N ALA A 53 -16.95 -3.53 -0.91
CA ALA A 53 -15.85 -3.26 0.00
C ALA A 53 -14.47 -3.49 -0.65
N THR A 54 -14.26 -4.62 -1.34
CA THR A 54 -13.02 -4.90 -2.06
C THR A 54 -12.76 -3.86 -3.16
N THR A 55 -13.79 -3.46 -3.92
CA THR A 55 -13.64 -2.38 -4.93
C THR A 55 -13.17 -1.07 -4.31
N CYS A 56 -13.78 -0.67 -3.18
CA CYS A 56 -13.41 0.53 -2.45
C CYS A 56 -11.95 0.47 -1.94
N ILE A 57 -11.54 -0.68 -1.40
CA ILE A 57 -10.17 -0.90 -0.92
C ILE A 57 -9.18 -0.81 -2.09
N ASP A 58 -9.47 -1.45 -3.22
CA ASP A 58 -8.63 -1.41 -4.41
C ASP A 58 -8.46 0.01 -4.95
N GLU A 59 -9.54 0.80 -4.99
CA GLU A 59 -9.49 2.21 -5.40
C GLU A 59 -8.61 3.03 -4.45
N LEU A 60 -8.74 2.81 -3.13
CA LEU A 60 -7.94 3.49 -2.12
C LEU A 60 -6.46 3.11 -2.22
N VAL A 61 -6.13 1.82 -2.33
CA VAL A 61 -4.76 1.33 -2.52
C VAL A 61 -4.14 1.98 -3.75
N ASN A 62 -4.86 1.97 -4.88
CA ASN A 62 -4.38 2.60 -6.12
C ASN A 62 -4.17 4.11 -5.97
N ALA A 63 -5.06 4.81 -5.27
CA ALA A 63 -4.91 6.24 -5.01
C ALA A 63 -3.68 6.53 -4.14
N VAL A 64 -3.46 5.76 -3.07
CA VAL A 64 -2.30 5.92 -2.19
C VAL A 64 -1.01 5.61 -2.94
N LEU A 65 -0.94 4.52 -3.71
CA LEU A 65 0.24 4.19 -4.51
C LEU A 65 0.59 5.29 -5.51
N LYS A 66 -0.40 5.89 -6.17
CA LYS A 66 -0.17 7.04 -7.07
C LYS A 66 0.35 8.28 -6.33
N ILE A 67 -0.10 8.53 -5.10
CA ILE A 67 0.39 9.64 -4.27
C ILE A 67 1.84 9.38 -3.86
N LEU A 68 2.15 8.17 -3.40
CA LEU A 68 3.50 7.76 -3.06
C LEU A 68 4.44 7.90 -4.26
N ASP A 69 4.06 7.37 -5.42
CA ASP A 69 4.87 7.51 -6.63
C ASP A 69 5.11 8.99 -6.99
N LYS A 70 4.16 9.90 -6.73
CA LYS A 70 4.38 11.35 -6.95
C LYS A 70 5.33 11.96 -5.92
N ILE A 71 5.18 11.64 -4.65
CA ILE A 71 6.04 12.17 -3.58
C ILE A 71 7.49 11.75 -3.80
N PHE A 72 7.70 10.47 -4.13
CA PHE A 72 9.04 9.89 -4.25
C PHE A 72 9.67 10.06 -5.65
N LYS A 73 8.89 10.29 -6.72
CA LYS A 73 9.45 10.65 -8.06
C LYS A 73 9.75 12.15 -8.24
N VAL A 74 9.23 13.04 -7.39
CA VAL A 74 9.57 14.48 -7.43
C VAL A 74 10.98 14.74 -6.86
N SER A 75 11.62 13.71 -6.29
CA SER A 75 12.99 13.74 -5.74
C SER A 75 14.12 13.59 -6.78
N GLU A 76 13.81 13.57 -8.09
CA GLU A 76 14.78 13.52 -9.19
C GLU A 76 15.12 14.89 -9.78
#